data_AF-A0A7C1YLH0-F1
#
_entry.id   AF-A0A7C1YLH0-F1
#
_cell.length_a   1.000
_cell.length_b   1.000
_cell.length_c   1.000
_cell.angle_alpha   90.00
_cell.angle_beta   90.00
_cell.angle_gamma   90.00
#
_symmetry.space_group_name_H-M   'P 1'
#
loop_
_entity.id
_entity.type
_entity.pdbx_description
1 polymer ?
#
loop_
_entity_poly.entity_id
_entity_poly.type
_entity_poly.pdbx_seq_one_letter_code
_entity_poly.pdbx_strand_id
1 'polypeptide(L)' 'MSLNSSVVITSNLVFSEWNRIFKDPLTTAAAIDRVVHHSLIIEFGREMKSVRAEEAARRNRIEFSGPSTAGSAES' A
#
# COMPACT_ATOMS: atom_id res chain seq x y z
N MET A 1 7.01 17.70 -25.78
CA MET A 1 5.58 17.56 -25.41
C MET A 1 5.56 16.94 -24.02
N SER A 2 5.54 17.77 -22.98
CA SER A 2 5.58 17.32 -21.58
C SER A 2 4.15 17.05 -21.13
N LEU A 3 3.76 15.78 -21.02
CA LEU A 3 2.47 15.39 -20.44
C LEU A 3 2.59 15.47 -18.92
N ASN A 4 2.28 16.65 -18.38
CA ASN A 4 2.26 16.89 -16.93
C ASN A 4 0.89 16.44 -16.37
N SER A 5 0.56 15.17 -16.54
CA SER A 5 -0.67 14.61 -15.95
C SER A 5 -0.33 13.96 -14.61
N SER A 6 -0.89 14.51 -13.53
CA SER A 6 -0.78 13.90 -12.20
C SER A 6 -1.59 12.60 -12.16
N VAL A 7 -0.97 11.53 -11.66
CA VAL A 7 -1.60 10.21 -11.51
C VAL A 7 -1.57 9.83 -10.03
N VAL A 8 -2.70 9.33 -9.53
CA VAL A 8 -2.79 8.72 -8.21
C VAL A 8 -2.87 7.20 -8.39
N ILE A 9 -1.95 6.48 -7.72
CA ILE A 9 -1.88 5.01 -7.75
C ILE A 9 -2.04 4.51 -6.33
N THR A 10 -2.95 3.54 -6.13
CA THR A 10 -3.09 2.82 -4.86
C THR A 10 -2.70 1.36 -5.06
N SER A 11 -1.79 0.85 -4.25
CA SER A 11 -1.35 -0.54 -4.26
C SER A 11 -1.46 -1.14 -2.87
N ASN A 12 -1.93 -2.38 -2.78
CA ASN A 12 -1.87 -3.18 -1.56
C ASN A 12 -0.57 -4.02 -1.47
N LEU A 13 0.28 -3.94 -2.49
CA LEU A 13 1.57 -4.61 -2.56
C LEU A 13 2.70 -3.59 -2.40
N VAL A 14 3.71 -3.96 -1.62
CA VAL A 14 4.97 -3.23 -1.52
C VAL A 14 5.78 -3.40 -2.82
N PHE A 15 6.68 -2.46 -3.13
CA PHE A 15 7.44 -2.49 -4.39
C PHE A 15 8.26 -3.78 -4.59
N SER A 16 8.73 -4.42 -3.51
CA SER A 16 9.44 -5.71 -3.61
C SER A 16 8.56 -6.84 -4.15
N GLU A 17 7.23 -6.74 -3.99
CA GLU A 17 6.27 -7.73 -4.48
C GLU A 17 5.78 -7.44 -5.92
N TRP A 18 6.18 -6.32 -6.53
CA TRP A 18 5.76 -5.96 -7.88
C TRP A 18 6.30 -6.89 -8.97
N ASN A 19 7.33 -7.69 -8.67
CA ASN A 19 7.78 -8.78 -9.55
C ASN A 19 6.69 -9.83 -9.82
N ARG A 20 5.64 -9.91 -8.98
CA ARG A 20 4.48 -10.76 -9.26
C ARG A 20 3.56 -10.20 -10.35
N ILE A 21 3.58 -8.88 -10.53
CA ILE A 21 2.81 -8.18 -11.56
C ILE A 21 3.61 -8.13 -12.86
N PHE A 22 4.85 -7.67 -12.75
CA PHE A 22 5.80 -7.58 -13.86
C PHE A 22 6.68 -8.83 -13.82
N LYS A 23 6.35 -9.81 -14.68
CA LYS A 23 7.00 -11.13 -14.75
C LYS A 23 8.51 -11.08 -15.03
N ASP A 24 9.02 -9.92 -15.43
CA ASP A 24 10.43 -9.66 -15.73
C ASP A 24 11.00 -8.56 -14.80
N PRO A 25 12.09 -8.84 -14.06
CA PRO A 25 12.67 -7.90 -13.10
C PRO A 25 13.11 -6.55 -13.68
N LEU A 26 13.62 -6.54 -14.91
CA LEU A 26 14.07 -5.31 -15.57
C LEU A 26 12.87 -4.39 -15.86
N THR A 27 11.77 -4.98 -16.30
CA THR A 27 10.51 -4.27 -16.53
C THR A 27 9.91 -3.75 -15.22
N THR A 28 9.97 -4.53 -14.12
CA THR A 28 9.54 -4.07 -12.79
C THR A 28 10.31 -2.83 -12.36
N ALA A 29 11.64 -2.88 -12.45
CA ALA A 29 12.51 -1.78 -12.04
C ALA A 29 12.25 -0.52 -12.86
N ALA A 30 12.11 -0.65 -14.19
CA ALA A 30 11.80 0.47 -15.08
C ALA A 30 10.42 1.09 -14.79
N ALA A 31 9.42 0.27 -14.43
CA ALA A 31 8.09 0.76 -14.07
C ALA A 31 8.11 1.53 -12.73
N ILE A 32 8.79 0.99 -11.72
CA ILE A 32 8.97 1.66 -10.43
C ILE A 32 9.70 2.99 -10.63
N ASP A 33 10.85 2.98 -11.30
CA ASP A 33 11.66 4.19 -11.56
C ASP A 33 10.83 5.33 -12.15
N ARG A 34 10.02 5.04 -13.18
CA ARG A 34 9.13 6.03 -13.80
C ARG A 34 8.09 6.61 -12.85
N VAL A 35 7.51 5.79 -11.98
CA VAL A 35 6.47 6.21 -11.02
C VAL A 35 7.08 6.97 -9.85
N VAL A 36 8.28 6.60 -9.41
CA VAL A 36 8.92 7.23 -8.24
C VAL A 36 9.70 8.50 -8.56
N HIS A 37 10.10 8.71 -9.82
CA HIS A 37 10.91 9.87 -10.24
C HIS A 37 10.30 11.22 -9.84
N HIS A 38 8.98 11.35 -9.89
CA HIS A 38 8.24 12.55 -9.49
C HIS A 38 6.96 12.19 -8.73
N SER A 39 7.08 11.49 -7.59
CA SER A 39 5.93 11.18 -6.74
C SER A 39 6.15 11.46 -5.26
N LEU A 40 5.02 11.57 -4.57
CA LEU A 40 4.94 11.48 -3.13
C LEU A 40 4.42 10.08 -2.77
N ILE A 41 5.23 9.30 -2.07
CA ILE A 41 4.85 7.96 -1.64
C ILE A 41 4.22 8.07 -0.24
N ILE A 42 3.00 7.57 -0.12
CA ILE A 42 2.26 7.50 1.15
C ILE A 42 2.05 6.03 1.47
N GLU A 43 2.65 5.55 2.56
CA GLU A 43 2.50 4.18 3.02
C GLU A 43 1.37 4.09 4.06
N PHE A 44 0.42 3.21 3.81
CA PHE A 44 -0.66 2.89 4.75
C PHE A 44 -0.30 1.61 5.49
N GLY A 45 0.37 1.78 6.63
CA GLY A 45 0.82 0.67 7.48
C GLY A 45 -0.29 0.04 8.31
N ARG A 46 0.09 -0.99 9.08
CA ARG A 46 -0.82 -1.72 9.97
C ARG A 46 -1.47 -0.82 11.01
N GLU A 47 -0.86 0.29 11.39
CA GLU A 47 -1.41 1.21 12.38
C GLU A 47 -2.67 1.98 11.91
N MET A 48 -2.99 1.91 10.61
CA MET A 48 -4.18 2.57 10.07
C MET A 48 -5.43 1.71 10.28
N LYS A 49 -6.52 2.36 10.68
CA LYS A 49 -7.82 1.68 10.84
C LYS A 49 -8.49 1.44 9.49
N SER A 50 -9.00 0.23 9.30
CA SER A 50 -9.80 -0.10 8.11
C SER A 50 -11.25 0.33 8.33
N VAL A 51 -11.72 1.31 7.55
CA VAL A 51 -13.11 1.79 7.57
C VAL A 51 -14.10 0.63 7.38
N ARG A 52 -13.78 -0.31 6.47
CA ARG A 52 -14.62 -1.50 6.23
C ARG A 52 -14.70 -2.41 7.45
N ALA A 53 -13.60 -2.56 8.19
CA ALA A 53 -13.57 -3.38 9.40
C ALA A 53 -14.35 -2.71 10.54
N GLU A 54 -14.23 -1.39 10.70
CA GLU A 54 -15.02 -0.62 11.67
C GLU A 54 -16.52 -0.70 11.37
N GLU A 55 -16.93 -0.56 10.11
CA GLU A 55 -18.33 -0.70 9.71
C GLU A 55 -18.88 -2.12 9.95
N ALA A 56 -18.07 -3.16 9.68
CA ALA A 56 -18.44 -4.55 9.98
C ALA A 56 -18.58 -4.80 11.49
N ALA A 57 -17.65 -4.27 12.29
CA ALA A 57 -17.69 -4.36 13.74
C ALA A 57 -18.90 -3.63 14.33
N ARG A 58 -19.23 -2.43 13.81
CA ARG A 58 -20.43 -1.66 14.18
C ARG A 58 -21.72 -2.42 13.87
N ARG A 59 -21.80 -3.08 12.70
CA ARG A 59 -22.95 -3.92 12.33
C ARG A 59 -23.12 -5.13 13.25
N ASN A 60 -22.01 -5.74 13.65
CA ASN A 60 -22.04 -6.96 14.46
C ASN A 60 -21.98 -6.69 15.98
N ARG A 61 -21.95 -5.42 16.43
CA ARG A 61 -21.70 -5.01 17.83
C ARG A 61 -20.44 -5.68 18.43
N ILE A 62 -19.41 -5.85 17.61
CA ILE A 62 -18.10 -6.33 18.05
C ILE A 62 -17.26 -5.08 18.33
N GLU A 63 -16.59 -4.99 19.48
CA GLU A 63 -15.57 -3.96 19.69
C GLU A 63 -14.42 -4.21 18.71
N PHE A 64 -14.22 -3.27 17.79
CA PHE A 64 -13.02 -3.26 16.96
C PHE A 64 -11.86 -2.80 17.84
N SER A 65 -11.13 -3.74 18.44
CA SER A 65 -9.79 -3.43 18.91
C SER A 65 -9.02 -2.98 17.67
N GLY A 66 -8.51 -1.74 17.72
CA GLY A 66 -7.72 -1.18 16.63
C GLY A 66 -6.56 -2.10 16.25
N PRO A 67 -5.80 -1.75 15.21
CA PRO A 67 -4.73 -2.62 14.74
C PRO A 67 -3.82 -3.07 15.89
N SER A 68 -3.75 -4.38 16.11
CA SER A 68 -2.92 -4.98 17.14
C SER A 68 -1.46 -4.72 16.80
N THR A 69 -0.79 -3.88 17.58
CA THR A 69 0.67 -3.77 17.63
C THR A 69 1.25 -5.04 18.27
N ALA A 70 1.05 -6.19 17.63
CA ALA A 70 1.71 -7.43 17.97
C ALA A 70 2.81 -7.66 16.92
N GLY A 71 4.01 -7.14 17.23
CA GLY A 71 5.19 -7.24 16.36
C GLY A 71 6.39 -6.40 16.79
N SER A 72 6.54 -6.06 18.07
CA SER A 72 7.85 -5.74 18.63
C SER A 72 8.60 -7.06 18.84
N ALA A 73 9.30 -7.54 17.81
CA ALA A 73 10.43 -8.48 17.85
C ALA A 73 10.49 -9.28 16.55
N GLU A 74 11.34 -8.86 15.62
CA GLU A 74 12.25 -9.77 14.92
C GLU A 74 13.47 -8.96 14.49
N SER A 75 14.64 -9.57 14.73
CA SER A 75 15.97 -8.99 14.93
C SER A 75 16.63 -8.35 13.71
#